data_AF-A0A0C2XTB6-F1
#
_entry.id   AF-A0A0C2XTB6-F1
#
_cell.length_a   1.000
_cell.length_b   1.000
_cell.length_c   1.000
_cell.angle_alpha   90.00
_cell.angle_beta   90.00
_cell.angle_gamma   90.00
#
_symmetry.space_group_name_H-M   'P 1'
#
loop_
_entity.id
_entity.type
_entity.pdbx_description
1 polymer ?
#
loop_
_entity_poly.entity_id
_entity_poly.type
_entity_poly.pdbx_seq_one_letter_code
_entity_poly.pdbx_strand_id
1 'polypeptide(L)' 'KSFSCTLCSATFTRKGDCLRHRRSVHTRETPYDCQGCGERFSRSDMRGKHWKADPSCETTHWREVCKAMGKESLVEDT' A
#
# COMPACT_ATOMS: atom_id res chain seq x y z
N LYS A 1 23.19 -13.59 -12.74
CA LYS A 1 22.05 -14.49 -12.43
C LYS A 1 20.77 -13.70 -12.60
N SER A 2 19.94 -14.04 -13.59
CA SER A 2 18.65 -13.40 -13.87
C SER A 2 17.50 -14.13 -13.17
N PHE A 3 16.36 -13.45 -13.04
CA PHE A 3 15.12 -14.02 -12.50
C PHE A 3 14.04 -13.97 -13.57
N SER A 4 13.67 -15.14 -14.07
CA SER A 4 12.62 -15.29 -15.09
C SER A 4 11.26 -15.50 -14.44
N CYS A 5 10.24 -14.87 -14.99
CA CYS A 5 8.86 -15.20 -14.65
C CYS A 5 8.54 -16.62 -15.16
N THR A 6 7.79 -17.39 -14.39
CA THR A 6 7.38 -18.76 -14.78
C THR A 6 6.07 -18.77 -15.58
N LEU A 7 5.35 -17.65 -15.59
CA LEU A 7 4.05 -17.50 -16.25
C LEU A 7 4.13 -16.76 -17.59
N CYS A 8 5.27 -16.12 -17.87
CA CYS A 8 5.56 -15.46 -19.14
C CYS A 8 7.08 -15.36 -19.37
N SER A 9 7.50 -14.96 -20.57
CA SER A 9 8.92 -14.85 -20.94
C SER A 9 9.63 -13.60 -20.40
N ALA A 10 9.04 -12.91 -19.42
CA ALA A 10 9.64 -11.71 -18.84
C ALA A 10 10.83 -12.06 -17.93
N THR A 11 11.92 -11.32 -18.10
CA THR A 11 13.18 -11.57 -17.37
C THR A 11 13.60 -10.31 -16.61
N PHE A 12 14.06 -10.49 -15.38
CA PHE A 12 14.39 -9.38 -14.47
C PHE A 12 15.78 -9.54 -13.85
N THR A 13 16.43 -8.42 -13.59
CA THR A 13 17.76 -8.39 -12.95
C THR A 13 17.69 -8.68 -11.45
N ARG A 14 16.54 -8.38 -10.81
CA ARG A 14 16.34 -8.56 -9.36
C ARG A 14 15.14 -9.46 -9.10
N LYS A 15 15.26 -10.33 -8.08
CA LYS A 15 14.18 -11.22 -7.63
C LYS A 15 12.93 -10.42 -7.25
N GLY A 16 13.11 -9.29 -6.56
CA GLY A 16 12.02 -8.42 -6.13
C GLY A 16 11.19 -7.89 -7.30
N ASP A 17 11.85 -7.56 -8.43
CA ASP A 17 11.16 -7.09 -9.63
C ASP A 17 10.35 -8.19 -10.30
N CYS A 18 10.90 -9.41 -10.40
CA CYS A 18 10.16 -10.57 -10.92
C CYS A 18 8.94 -10.91 -10.04
N LEU A 19 9.10 -10.92 -8.71
CA LEU A 19 8.00 -11.16 -7.77
C LEU A 19 6.92 -10.09 -7.85
N ARG A 20 7.32 -8.82 -8.01
CA ARG A 20 6.40 -7.70 -8.19
C ARG A 20 5.65 -7.82 -9.51
N HIS A 21 6.34 -8.08 -10.61
CA HIS A 21 5.75 -8.31 -11.91
C HIS A 21 4.72 -9.44 -11.85
N ARG A 22 5.06 -10.57 -11.24
CA ARG A 22 4.14 -11.70 -11.09
C ARG A 22 2.89 -11.29 -10.33
N ARG A 23 3.05 -10.54 -9.24
CA ARG A 23 1.93 -10.03 -8.44
C ARG A 23 1.02 -9.08 -9.22
N SER A 24 1.60 -8.10 -9.92
CA SER A 24 0.83 -7.08 -10.62
C SER A 24 0.17 -7.57 -11.91
N VAL A 25 0.80 -8.51 -12.63
CA VAL A 25 0.36 -8.92 -13.97
C VAL A 25 -0.45 -10.21 -13.94
N HIS A 26 -0.05 -11.18 -13.13
CA HIS A 26 -0.64 -12.51 -13.17
C HIS A 26 -1.58 -12.81 -12.01
N THR A 27 -1.24 -12.41 -10.78
CA THR A 27 -2.08 -12.72 -9.60
C THR A 27 -3.04 -11.60 -9.21
N ARG A 28 -2.83 -10.38 -9.74
CA ARG A 28 -3.58 -9.15 -9.38
C ARG A 28 -3.63 -8.90 -7.86
N GLU A 29 -2.68 -9.45 -7.12
CA GLU A 29 -2.60 -9.25 -5.68
C GLU A 29 -2.19 -7.80 -5.39
N THR A 30 -2.99 -7.15 -4.55
CA THR A 30 -2.79 -5.77 -4.11
C THR A 30 -2.72 -5.74 -2.58
N PRO A 31 -1.56 -6.15 -2.00
CA PRO A 31 -1.42 -6.29 -0.55
C PRO A 31 -1.28 -4.95 0.18
N TYR A 32 -1.27 -3.83 -0.55
CA TYR A 32 -1.14 -2.50 0.02
C TYR A 32 -2.43 -1.75 -0.21
N ASP A 33 -3.39 -1.89 0.68
CA ASP A 33 -4.62 -1.11 0.64
C ASP A 33 -4.50 0.17 1.49
N CYS A 34 -5.29 1.17 1.11
CA CYS A 34 -5.61 2.32 1.92
C CYS A 34 -6.99 2.08 2.55
N GLN A 35 -7.05 1.98 3.87
CA GLN A 35 -8.31 1.80 4.59
C GLN A 35 -9.17 3.08 4.61
N GLY A 36 -8.59 4.25 4.37
CA GLY A 36 -9.31 5.54 4.33
C GLY A 36 -10.19 5.71 3.09
N CYS A 37 -9.70 5.33 1.90
CA CYS A 37 -10.44 5.45 0.64
C CYS A 37 -10.76 4.10 -0.03
N GLY A 38 -10.23 2.98 0.49
CA GLY A 38 -10.39 1.65 -0.08
C GLY A 38 -9.49 1.35 -1.29
N GLU A 39 -8.63 2.29 -1.70
CA GLU A 39 -7.77 2.12 -2.87
C GLU A 39 -6.69 1.05 -2.61
N ARG A 40 -6.46 0.17 -3.59
CA ARG A 40 -5.53 -0.95 -3.46
C ARG A 40 -4.35 -0.81 -4.40
N PHE A 41 -3.16 -0.98 -3.86
CA PHE A 41 -1.90 -0.84 -4.57
C PHE A 41 -1.16 -2.19 -4.62
N SER A 42 -0.52 -2.45 -5.75
CA SER A 42 0.37 -3.60 -5.92
C SER A 42 1.77 -3.36 -5.33
N ARG A 43 2.07 -2.12 -4.90
CA ARG A 43 3.38 -1.69 -4.42
C ARG A 43 3.28 -0.71 -3.25
N SER A 44 4.21 -0.83 -2.31
CA SER A 44 4.29 0.07 -1.14
C SER A 44 4.62 1.51 -1.53
N ASP A 45 5.44 1.72 -2.57
CA ASP A 45 5.79 3.06 -3.02
C ASP A 45 4.63 3.78 -3.71
N MET A 46 3.73 3.05 -4.37
CA MET A 46 2.48 3.62 -4.89
C MET A 46 1.57 4.05 -3.74
N ARG A 47 1.37 3.21 -2.73
CA ARG A 47 0.62 3.58 -1.52
C ARG A 47 1.24 4.79 -0.82
N GLY A 48 2.57 4.82 -0.69
CA GLY A 48 3.28 5.94 -0.08
C GLY A 48 3.14 7.24 -0.86
N LYS A 49 3.11 7.19 -2.20
CA LYS A 49 2.80 8.38 -3.04
C LYS A 49 1.36 8.83 -2.86
N HIS A 50 0.42 7.89 -2.81
CA HIS A 50 -0.98 8.18 -2.53
C HIS A 50 -1.14 8.89 -1.17
N TRP A 51 -0.54 8.38 -0.10
CA TRP A 51 -0.58 9.04 1.21
C TRP A 51 0.08 10.41 1.23
N LYS A 52 1.14 10.63 0.43
CA LYS A 52 1.75 11.95 0.32
C LYS A 52 0.89 12.96 -0.44
N ALA A 53 0.12 12.48 -1.43
CA ALA A 53 -0.80 13.32 -2.20
C ALA A 53 -2.10 13.60 -1.44
N ASP A 54 -2.56 12.62 -0.66
CA ASP A 54 -3.73 12.73 0.20
C ASP A 54 -3.44 12.14 1.60
N PRO A 55 -2.88 12.96 2.51
CA PRO A 55 -2.56 12.54 3.87
C PRO A 55 -3.82 12.29 4.72
N SER A 56 -4.99 12.76 4.27
CA SER A 56 -6.25 12.56 5.00
C SER A 56 -6.63 11.08 5.05
N CYS A 57 -6.29 10.33 4.00
CA CYS A 57 -6.48 8.89 3.90
C CYS A 57 -5.66 8.07 4.93
N GLU A 58 -4.58 8.62 5.49
CA GLU A 58 -3.80 8.02 6.59
C GLU A 58 -4.48 8.27 7.95
N THR A 59 -5.08 9.45 8.13
CA THR A 59 -5.65 9.91 9.41
C THR A 59 -7.09 9.49 9.63
N THR A 60 -7.86 9.14 8.60
CA THR A 60 -9.21 8.58 8.72
C THR A 60 -9.23 7.31 9.58
N HIS A 61 -8.16 6.51 9.55
CA HIS A 61 -8.04 5.34 10.42
C HIS A 61 -7.54 5.69 11.83
N TRP A 62 -6.57 6.60 11.98
CA TRP A 62 -6.08 7.00 13.31
C TRP A 62 -7.16 7.68 14.17
N ARG A 63 -8.05 8.49 13.58
CA ARG A 63 -9.17 9.11 14.31
C ARG A 63 -10.17 8.08 14.85
N GLU A 64 -10.53 7.08 14.05
CA GLU A 64 -11.47 6.02 14.46
C GLU A 64 -10.79 5.00 15.41
N VAL A 65 -9.50 4.71 15.24
CA VAL A 65 -8.71 3.88 16.16
C VAL A 65 -8.46 4.59 17.49
N CYS A 66 -8.21 5.91 17.51
CA CYS A 66 -8.10 6.68 18.76
C CYS A 66 -9.41 6.69 19.55
N LYS A 67 -10.56 6.80 18.87
CA LYS A 67 -11.89 6.62 19.51
C LYS A 67 -12.05 5.22 20.10
N ALA A 68 -11.60 4.17 19.40
CA ALA A 68 -11.69 2.79 19.88
C ALA A 68 -10.70 2.46 21.02
N MET A 69 -9.57 3.15 21.10
CA MET A 69 -8.50 2.92 22.08
C MET A 69 -8.61 3.83 23.33
N GLY A 70 -9.68 4.63 23.45
CA GLY A 70 -9.97 5.41 24.67
C GLY A 70 -8.91 6.44 25.06
N LYS A 71 -8.13 6.95 24.08
CA LYS A 71 -7.17 8.04 24.29
C LYS A 71 -7.61 9.30 23.57
N GLU A 72 -8.74 9.85 23.98
CA GLU A 72 -9.02 11.28 23.81
C GLU A 72 -8.04 12.06 24.70
N SER A 73 -6.86 12.37 24.18
CA SER A 73 -6.12 13.53 24.66
C SER A 73 -6.46 14.66 23.70
N LEU A 74 -7.26 15.59 24.21
CA LEU A 74 -7.54 16.93 23.70
C LEU A 74 -6.62 17.35 22.54
N VAL A 75 -7.21 17.55 21.37
CA VAL A 75 -6.75 18.63 20.50
C VAL A 75 -7.89 19.63 20.52
N GLU A 76 -7.92 20.43 21.58
CA GLU A 76 -8.48 21.77 21.48
C GLU A 76 -7.59 22.53 20.51
N ASP A 77 -8.18 23.12 19.48
CA ASP A 77 -7.66 24.40 18.98
C ASP A 77 -8.82 25.25 18.47
N THR A 78 -8.76 26.49 18.92
CA THR A 78 -9.71 27.59 18.82
C THR A 78 -9.75 28.18 17.42
#